data_AF-W1XRE9-F1
#
_entry.id   AF-W1XRE9-F1
#
_cell.length_a   1.000
_cell.length_b   1.000
_cell.length_c   1.000
_cell.angle_alpha   90.00
_cell.angle_beta   90.00
_cell.angle_gamma   90.00
#
_symmetry.space_group_name_H-M   'P 1'
#
loop_
_entity.id
_entity.type
_entity.pdbx_description
1 polymer ?
#
loop_
_entity_poly.entity_id
_entity_poly.type
_entity_poly.pdbx_seq_one_letter_code
_entity_poly.pdbx_strand_id
1 'polypeptide(L)'
;TRRGTTYKPTESEKSLMSRTGGLGAPRGQAFWPVRGPTLHRYGEQLQGELRWKGMVIGASEGTEVKAIADGRVILADWLQGYGLVGGGEHGKGDMSLYGYNQSALVSV
;
A
#
# COMPACT_ATOMS: atom_id res chain seq x y z
N THR A 1 -15.59 -13.98 14.36
CA THR A 1 -14.74 -13.83 13.16
C THR A 1 -15.31 -12.71 12.29
N ARG A 2 -14.75 -11.50 12.35
CA ARG A 2 -15.19 -10.39 11.48
C ARG A 2 -14.74 -10.72 10.05
N ARG A 3 -15.69 -11.13 9.20
CA ARG A 3 -15.45 -11.23 7.76
C ARG A 3 -15.20 -9.81 7.25
N GLY A 4 -14.10 -9.61 6.52
CA GLY A 4 -13.84 -8.35 5.83
C GLY A 4 -15.07 -7.98 5.00
N THR A 5 -15.57 -6.77 5.19
CA THR A 5 -16.68 -6.25 4.41
C THR A 5 -16.24 -6.19 2.94
N THR A 6 -17.00 -6.81 2.04
CA THR A 6 -16.76 -6.63 0.61
C THR A 6 -17.00 -5.15 0.30
N TYR A 7 -15.92 -4.44 -0.03
CA TYR A 7 -15.95 -3.03 -0.36
C TYR A 7 -16.86 -2.79 -1.59
N LYS A 8 -17.73 -1.78 -1.48
CA LYS A 8 -18.56 -1.26 -2.58
C LYS A 8 -18.26 0.23 -2.76
N PRO A 9 -17.60 0.63 -3.87
CA PRO A 9 -17.25 2.02 -4.11
C PRO A 9 -18.49 2.90 -4.31
N THR A 10 -18.45 4.12 -3.79
CA THR A 10 -19.41 5.20 -4.09
C THR A 10 -19.20 5.76 -5.51
N GLU A 11 -20.15 6.54 -6.03
CA GLU A 11 -20.05 7.09 -7.39
C GLU A 11 -18.89 8.08 -7.57
N SER A 12 -18.59 8.91 -6.56
CA SER A 12 -17.42 9.79 -6.59
C SER A 12 -16.12 9.00 -6.64
N GLU A 13 -16.09 7.85 -5.97
CA GLU A 13 -14.95 6.95 -5.90
C GLU A 13 -14.77 6.21 -7.23
N LYS A 14 -15.85 5.69 -7.81
CA LYS A 14 -15.80 5.14 -9.18
C LYS A 14 -15.31 6.19 -10.18
N SER A 15 -15.73 7.44 -10.04
CA SER A 15 -15.28 8.54 -10.90
C SER A 15 -13.79 8.86 -10.70
N LEU A 16 -13.28 8.82 -9.46
CA LEU A 16 -11.84 8.95 -9.18
C LEU A 16 -11.06 7.78 -9.79
N MET A 17 -11.47 6.55 -9.52
CA MET A 17 -10.84 5.32 -10.00
C MET A 17 -10.85 5.23 -11.54
N SER A 18 -11.90 5.74 -12.19
CA SER A 18 -11.97 5.83 -13.66
C SER A 18 -11.03 6.89 -14.23
N ARG A 19 -10.65 7.91 -13.44
CA ARG A 19 -9.74 8.98 -13.86
C ARG A 19 -8.27 8.64 -13.61
N THR A 20 -7.99 7.95 -12.51
CA THR A 20 -6.66 7.40 -12.22
C THR A 20 -6.43 6.23 -13.18
N GLY A 21 -5.63 6.43 -14.22
CA GLY A 21 -5.47 5.46 -15.32
C GLY A 21 -4.74 4.15 -14.95
N GLY A 22 -4.64 3.80 -13.66
CA GLY A 22 -3.71 2.83 -13.09
C GLY A 22 -2.36 3.47 -12.74
N LEU A 23 -1.43 2.67 -12.22
CA LEU A 23 -0.03 3.06 -12.02
C LEU A 23 0.73 3.20 -13.35
N GLY A 24 0.21 2.59 -14.41
CA GLY A 24 0.84 2.57 -15.73
C GLY A 24 2.08 1.67 -15.79
N ALA A 25 2.82 1.74 -16.90
CA ALA A 25 4.02 0.93 -17.07
C ALA A 25 5.12 1.35 -16.05
N PRO A 26 5.84 0.40 -15.41
CA PRO A 26 6.81 0.73 -14.38
C PRO A 26 8.07 1.39 -14.97
N ARG A 27 8.08 2.73 -14.99
CA ARG A 27 9.17 3.58 -15.54
C ARG A 27 9.82 4.49 -14.49
N GLY A 28 9.55 4.25 -13.21
CA GLY A 28 10.09 5.06 -12.10
C GLY A 28 9.36 6.40 -11.89
N GLN A 29 8.14 6.54 -12.40
CA GLN A 29 7.30 7.73 -12.28
C GLN A 29 6.63 7.90 -10.91
N ALA A 30 6.53 6.81 -10.14
CA ALA A 30 5.85 6.82 -8.85
C ALA A 30 6.74 7.45 -7.77
N PHE A 31 6.11 8.09 -6.78
CA PHE A 31 6.82 8.63 -5.63
C PHE A 31 7.38 7.52 -4.75
N TRP A 32 8.52 7.80 -4.11
CA TRP A 32 8.99 6.96 -3.02
C TRP A 32 8.10 7.17 -1.79
N PRO A 33 7.56 6.10 -1.17
CA PRO A 33 6.66 6.24 -0.03
C PRO A 33 7.40 6.73 1.22
N VAL A 34 8.66 6.30 1.38
CA VAL A 34 9.64 6.84 2.32
C VAL A 34 11.03 6.80 1.67
N ARG A 35 12.01 7.54 2.21
CA ARG A 35 13.40 7.53 1.73
C ARG A 35 14.31 6.93 2.80
N GLY A 36 15.03 5.87 2.45
CA GLY A 36 16.00 5.21 3.33
C GLY A 36 16.56 3.92 2.72
N PRO A 37 17.35 3.14 3.49
CA PRO A 37 17.95 1.91 2.99
C PRO A 37 16.88 0.86 2.69
N THR A 38 17.05 0.12 1.60
CA THR A 38 16.25 -1.09 1.34
C THR A 38 16.77 -2.21 2.23
N LEU A 39 15.96 -2.62 3.21
CA LEU A 39 16.29 -3.69 4.16
C LEU A 39 15.97 -5.07 3.58
N HIS A 40 14.86 -5.18 2.85
CA HIS A 40 14.47 -6.39 2.12
C HIS A 40 13.91 -6.05 0.75
N ARG A 41 14.14 -6.91 -0.24
CA ARG A 41 13.65 -6.78 -1.62
C ARG A 41 12.54 -7.77 -1.92
N TYR A 42 11.70 -7.43 -2.91
CA TYR A 42 10.73 -8.37 -3.44
C TYR A 42 11.43 -9.66 -3.91
N GLY A 43 10.89 -10.82 -3.52
CA GLY A 43 11.43 -12.13 -3.90
C GLY A 43 12.62 -12.62 -3.06
N GLU A 44 13.13 -11.82 -2.12
CA GLU A 44 14.18 -12.24 -1.19
C GLU A 44 13.66 -13.34 -0.24
N GLN A 45 14.55 -14.22 0.24
CA GLN A 45 14.20 -15.26 1.20
C GLN A 45 13.76 -14.66 2.54
N LEU A 46 12.55 -15.01 2.98
CA LEU A 46 12.04 -14.65 4.30
C LEU A 46 12.31 -15.77 5.31
N GLN A 47 11.82 -16.99 5.03
CA GLN A 47 12.03 -18.16 5.88
C GLN A 47 11.80 -19.45 5.08
N GLY A 48 12.78 -20.35 5.04
CA GLY A 48 12.68 -21.57 4.23
C GLY A 48 12.36 -21.25 2.77
N GLU A 49 11.24 -21.77 2.25
CA GLU A 49 10.76 -21.48 0.89
C GLU A 49 9.97 -20.17 0.78
N LEU A 50 9.59 -19.56 1.91
CA LEU A 50 8.86 -18.29 1.89
C LEU A 50 9.75 -17.15 1.34
N ARG A 51 9.12 -16.28 0.56
CA ARG A 51 9.73 -15.12 -0.08
C ARG A 51 8.96 -13.84 0.23
N TRP A 52 9.67 -12.74 0.39
CA TRP A 52 9.10 -11.41 0.53
C TRP A 52 8.20 -11.06 -0.68
N LYS A 53 6.98 -10.57 -0.40
CA LYS A 53 5.99 -10.17 -1.42
C LYS A 53 5.94 -8.66 -1.64
N GLY A 54 6.93 -7.95 -1.10
CA GLY A 54 7.11 -6.51 -1.23
C GLY A 54 8.55 -6.14 -0.86
N MET A 55 8.80 -4.87 -0.65
CA MET A 55 10.09 -4.38 -0.15
C MET A 55 9.94 -3.74 1.23
N VAL A 56 10.99 -3.80 2.03
CA VAL A 56 11.06 -3.12 3.32
C VAL A 56 12.07 -1.98 3.21
N ILE A 57 11.62 -0.77 3.51
CA ILE A 57 12.45 0.44 3.47
C ILE A 57 12.61 0.93 4.91
N GLY A 58 13.85 1.05 5.37
CA GLY A 58 14.15 1.59 6.69
C GLY A 58 13.83 3.08 6.75
N ALA A 59 13.12 3.50 7.79
CA ALA A 59 12.83 4.90 8.10
C ALA A 59 12.76 5.06 9.63
N SER A 60 13.00 6.29 10.12
CA SER A 60 12.81 6.60 11.54
C SER A 60 11.34 6.48 11.93
N GLU A 61 11.06 6.09 13.17
CA GLU A 61 9.71 6.14 13.73
C GLU A 61 9.10 7.55 13.56
N GLY A 62 7.79 7.62 13.30
CA GLY A 62 7.12 8.89 13.00
C GLY A 62 7.29 9.41 11.57
N THR A 63 8.12 8.79 10.73
CA THR A 63 8.27 9.24 9.33
C THR A 63 6.94 9.11 8.58
N GLU A 64 6.50 10.20 7.95
CA GLU A 64 5.30 10.19 7.12
C GLU A 64 5.47 9.27 5.90
N VAL A 65 4.51 8.36 5.73
CA VAL A 65 4.43 7.49 4.55
C VAL A 65 3.57 8.16 3.50
N LYS A 66 4.14 8.37 2.31
CA LYS A 66 3.45 9.00 1.18
C LYS A 66 2.84 7.96 0.26
N ALA A 67 1.65 8.27 -0.28
CA ALA A 67 1.10 7.50 -1.38
C ALA A 67 2.02 7.60 -2.62
N ILE A 68 2.28 6.48 -3.28
CA ILE A 68 3.17 6.43 -4.45
C ILE A 68 2.56 7.11 -5.69
N ALA A 69 1.24 7.22 -5.74
CA ALA A 69 0.45 7.80 -6.81
C ALA A 69 -0.94 8.18 -6.29
N ASP A 70 -1.66 8.99 -7.07
CA ASP A 70 -3.06 9.32 -6.81
C ASP A 70 -3.92 8.07 -6.78
N GLY A 71 -4.91 8.05 -5.89
CA GLY A 71 -5.79 6.90 -5.71
C GLY A 71 -6.74 7.12 -4.55
N ARG A 72 -7.42 6.04 -4.15
CA ARG A 72 -8.33 6.02 -3.02
C ARG A 72 -7.86 5.03 -1.97
N VAL A 73 -7.90 5.45 -0.70
CA VAL A 73 -7.66 4.55 0.44
C VAL A 73 -8.80 3.55 0.55
N ILE A 74 -8.46 2.26 0.54
CA ILE A 74 -9.44 1.17 0.64
C ILE A 74 -9.16 0.22 1.82
N LEU A 75 -8.02 0.39 2.49
CA LEU A 75 -7.60 -0.44 3.61
C LEU A 75 -6.85 0.39 4.65
N ALA A 76 -7.23 0.25 5.91
CA ALA A 76 -6.55 0.80 7.08
C ALA A 76 -6.84 -0.14 8.28
N ASP A 77 -6.19 -1.30 8.30
CA ASP A 77 -6.47 -2.35 9.29
C ASP A 77 -5.21 -3.11 9.70
N TRP A 78 -5.28 -3.82 10.81
CA TRP A 78 -4.20 -4.65 11.32
C TRP A 78 -4.17 -6.01 10.64
N LEU A 79 -3.05 -6.34 9.99
CA LEU A 79 -2.82 -7.64 9.37
C LEU A 79 -1.70 -8.39 10.11
N GLN A 80 -1.98 -9.63 10.51
CA GLN A 80 -1.00 -10.47 11.19
C GLN A 80 0.26 -10.64 10.33
N GLY A 81 1.43 -10.37 10.93
CA GLY A 81 2.73 -10.39 10.24
C GLY A 81 3.12 -9.09 9.53
N TYR A 82 2.19 -8.16 9.33
CA TYR A 82 2.41 -6.86 8.66
C TYR A 82 2.11 -5.65 9.54
N GLY A 83 1.56 -5.85 10.74
CA GLY A 83 1.18 -4.76 11.64
C GLY A 83 0.01 -3.96 11.08
N LEU A 84 -0.03 -2.67 11.39
CA LEU A 84 -1.01 -1.78 10.78
C LEU A 84 -0.67 -1.56 9.31
N VAL A 85 -1.61 -1.92 8.45
CA VAL A 85 -1.49 -1.76 7.01
C VAL A 85 -2.46 -0.69 6.56
N GLY A 86 -1.95 0.28 5.80
CA GLY A 86 -2.73 1.24 5.04
C GLY A 86 -2.54 1.00 3.54
N GLY A 87 -3.52 1.32 2.71
CA GLY A 87 -3.35 1.15 1.27
C GLY A 87 -4.53 1.59 0.43
N GLY A 88 -4.29 1.70 -0.87
CA GLY A 88 -5.24 2.27 -1.81
C GLY A 88 -5.22 1.64 -3.19
N GLU A 89 -6.29 1.90 -3.93
CA GLU A 89 -6.46 1.54 -5.34
C GLU A 89 -6.21 2.76 -6.23
N HIS A 90 -5.56 2.56 -7.37
CA HIS A 90 -5.07 3.60 -8.29
C HIS A 90 -5.76 3.56 -9.66
N GLY A 91 -6.89 2.88 -9.77
CA GLY A 91 -7.55 2.51 -11.02
C GLY A 91 -7.03 1.22 -11.63
N LYS A 92 -7.87 0.60 -12.47
CA LYS A 92 -7.58 -0.64 -13.25
C LYS A 92 -7.14 -1.84 -12.41
N GLY A 93 -7.43 -1.85 -11.11
CA GLY A 93 -7.03 -2.92 -10.20
C GLY A 93 -5.60 -2.81 -9.70
N ASP A 94 -4.89 -1.73 -10.03
CA ASP A 94 -3.57 -1.45 -9.46
C ASP A 94 -3.73 -0.96 -8.01
N MET A 95 -2.92 -1.50 -7.10
CA MET A 95 -3.00 -1.20 -5.68
C MET A 95 -1.61 -0.97 -5.08
N SER A 96 -1.56 -0.15 -4.04
CA SER A 96 -0.39 -0.03 -3.16
C SER A 96 -0.78 -0.30 -1.70
N LEU A 97 0.12 -0.98 -0.99
CA LEU A 97 -0.04 -1.34 0.42
C LEU A 97 1.21 -0.90 1.19
N TYR A 98 1.00 -0.36 2.38
CA TYR A 98 2.02 0.18 3.28
C TYR A 98 1.82 -0.45 4.66
N GLY A 99 2.72 -1.34 5.06
CA GLY A 99 2.67 -2.04 6.34
C GLY A 99 3.66 -1.49 7.37
N TYR A 100 3.64 -2.07 8.57
CA TYR A 100 4.48 -1.71 9.72
C TYR A 100 4.27 -0.27 10.22
N ASN A 101 3.11 0.31 9.94
CA ASN A 101 2.82 1.68 10.37
C ASN A 101 2.50 1.73 11.86
N GLN A 102 2.88 2.83 12.52
CA GLN A 102 2.47 3.12 13.89
C GLN A 102 0.98 3.52 13.98
N SER A 103 0.48 4.22 12.96
CA SER A 103 -0.86 4.80 12.90
C SER A 103 -1.30 5.02 11.44
N ALA A 104 -2.60 5.04 11.20
CA ALA A 104 -3.16 5.42 9.92
C ALA A 104 -3.60 6.89 10.01
N LEU A 105 -3.05 7.75 9.14
CA LEU A 105 -3.46 9.16 9.03
C LEU A 105 -4.70 9.34 8.13
N VAL A 106 -5.19 8.25 7.57
CA VAL A 106 -6.30 8.21 6.62
C VAL A 106 -7.37 7.23 7.12
N SER A 107 -8.63 7.61 6.96
CA SER A 107 -9.79 6.76 7.24
C SER A 107 -10.36 6.17 5.95
N VAL A 108 -10.95 4.98 6.05
CA VAL A 108 -11.65 4.30 4.94
C VAL A 108 -13.08 4.80 4.77
#